data_AF-A0A135VWJ5-F1
#
_entry.id   AF-A0A135VWJ5-F1
#
_cell.length_a   1.000
_cell.length_b   1.000
_cell.length_c   1.000
_cell.angle_alpha   90.00
_cell.angle_beta   90.00
_cell.angle_gamma   90.00
#
_symmetry.space_group_name_H-M   'P 1'
#
loop_
_entity.id
_entity.type
_entity.pdbx_description
1 polymer ?
#
loop_
_entity_poly.entity_id
_entity_poly.type
_entity_poly.pdbx_seq_one_letter_code
_entity_poly.pdbx_strand_id
1 'polypeptide(L)'
;MVKSLEEVMRFLENYALAWHHWLMLLSLLKLGGSGTKAQILPVYRKEGFSPHAIHKVFQTDLVDLGEAIEVEGGIENLTNKSTIYLTDDPKFRAFLKRHIKPVLNTLKTKAPK
;
A
#
# COMPACT_ATOMS: atom_id res chain seq x y z
N MET A 1 -1.54 -16.20 -9.14
CA MET A 1 -1.07 -15.30 -10.21
C MET A 1 -0.87 -13.95 -9.57
N VAL A 2 0.34 -13.39 -9.67
CA VAL A 2 0.65 -12.04 -9.14
C VAL A 2 0.17 -11.03 -10.18
N LYS A 3 -0.46 -9.93 -9.75
CA LYS A 3 -0.87 -8.86 -10.67
C LYS A 3 0.36 -8.15 -11.22
N SER A 4 0.38 -7.94 -12.53
CA SER A 4 1.40 -7.15 -13.20
C SER A 4 1.36 -5.67 -12.79
N LEU A 5 2.46 -4.95 -12.97
CA LEU A 5 2.51 -3.51 -12.69
C LEU A 5 1.42 -2.72 -13.43
N GLU A 6 1.10 -3.09 -14.67
CA GLU A 6 0.08 -2.41 -15.47
C GLU A 6 -1.33 -2.60 -14.88
N GLU A 7 -1.64 -3.81 -14.41
CA GLU A 7 -2.90 -4.11 -13.73
C GLU A 7 -3.01 -3.36 -12.40
N VAL A 8 -1.91 -3.31 -11.64
CA VAL A 8 -1.85 -2.59 -10.37
C VAL A 8 -2.06 -1.09 -10.58
N MET A 9 -1.39 -0.49 -11.57
CA MET A 9 -1.57 0.93 -11.90
C MET A 9 -3.03 1.25 -12.27
N ARG A 10 -3.66 0.45 -13.14
CA ARG A 10 -5.08 0.62 -13.50
C ARG A 10 -6.00 0.50 -12.28
N PHE A 11 -5.74 -0.46 -11.40
CA PHE A 11 -6.49 -0.64 -10.17
C PHE A 11 -6.37 0.58 -9.24
N LEU A 12 -5.14 1.10 -9.07
CA LEU A 12 -4.85 2.25 -8.21
C LEU A 12 -5.44 3.57 -8.71
N GLU A 13 -5.82 3.68 -9.98
CA GLU A 13 -6.51 4.87 -10.53
C GLU A 13 -7.91 5.07 -9.94
N ASN A 14 -8.55 4.01 -9.44
CA ASN A 14 -9.82 4.12 -8.72
C ASN A 14 -9.58 4.38 -7.22
N TYR A 15 -9.32 5.63 -6.85
CA TYR A 15 -8.94 6.01 -5.49
C TYR A 15 -9.98 5.67 -4.42
N ALA A 16 -11.26 5.59 -4.78
CA ALA A 16 -12.32 5.25 -3.83
C ALA A 16 -12.28 3.76 -3.42
N LEU A 17 -11.90 2.88 -4.35
CA LEU A 17 -11.77 1.45 -4.11
C LEU A 17 -10.39 1.09 -3.55
N ALA A 18 -9.33 1.71 -4.07
CA ALA A 18 -7.95 1.38 -3.74
C ALA A 18 -7.37 2.19 -2.56
N TRP A 19 -8.21 2.90 -1.79
CA TRP A 19 -7.75 3.86 -0.78
C TRP A 19 -6.83 3.22 0.27
N HIS A 20 -7.07 1.96 0.64
CA HIS A 20 -6.26 1.25 1.63
C HIS A 20 -4.93 0.74 1.05
N HIS A 21 -4.89 0.33 -0.22
CA HIS A 21 -3.62 0.07 -0.91
C HIS A 21 -2.75 1.32 -0.99
N TRP A 22 -3.38 2.49 -1.20
CA TRP A 22 -2.69 3.78 -1.16
C TRP A 22 -2.10 4.10 0.22
N LEU A 23 -2.69 3.64 1.33
CA LEU A 23 -2.07 3.80 2.66
C LEU A 23 -0.74 3.08 2.75
N MET A 24 -0.65 1.86 2.19
CA MET A 24 0.61 1.11 2.14
C MET A 24 1.65 1.84 1.29
N LEU A 25 1.29 2.23 0.07
CA LEU A 25 2.20 2.90 -0.86
C LEU A 25 2.71 4.23 -0.29
N LEU A 26 1.83 5.04 0.31
CA LEU A 26 2.21 6.29 0.95
C LEU A 26 3.10 6.07 2.18
N SER A 27 2.86 4.99 2.93
CA SER A 27 3.72 4.62 4.07
C SER A 27 5.12 4.22 3.61
N LEU A 28 5.22 3.39 2.56
CA LEU A 28 6.51 3.00 1.98
C LEU A 28 7.25 4.21 1.42
N LEU A 29 6.57 5.08 0.67
CA LEU A 29 7.17 6.32 0.17
C LEU A 29 7.68 7.22 1.30
N LYS A 30 6.92 7.35 2.39
CA LYS A 30 7.34 8.11 3.58
C LYS A 30 8.57 7.50 4.26
N LEU A 31 8.73 6.18 4.20
CA LEU A 31 9.87 5.45 4.76
C LEU A 31 11.07 5.34 3.79
N GLY A 32 11.02 6.01 2.63
CA GLY A 32 12.11 6.01 1.66
C GLY A 32 12.09 4.86 0.65
N GLY A 33 10.93 4.20 0.48
CA GLY A 33 10.73 3.11 -0.48
C GLY A 33 10.73 1.72 0.15
N SER A 34 11.04 1.59 1.45
CA SER A 34 11.02 0.30 2.15
C SER A 34 10.62 0.46 3.61
N GLY A 35 9.97 -0.55 4.18
CA GLY A 35 9.61 -0.56 5.59
C GLY A 35 9.13 -1.92 6.08
N THR A 36 9.25 -2.15 7.39
CA THR A 36 8.74 -3.38 8.01
C THR A 36 7.23 -3.34 8.20
N LYS A 37 6.59 -4.52 8.26
CA LYS A 37 5.16 -4.63 8.62
C LYS A 37 4.84 -3.86 9.90
N ALA A 38 5.69 -3.92 10.94
CA ALA A 38 5.50 -3.19 12.19
C ALA A 38 5.49 -1.66 12.03
N GLN A 39 6.22 -1.13 11.05
CA GLN A 39 6.27 0.30 10.77
C GLN A 39 5.05 0.78 9.96
N ILE A 40 4.49 -0.08 9.10
CA ILE A 40 3.38 0.28 8.20
C ILE A 40 2.01 0.04 8.86
N LEU A 41 1.84 -1.09 9.54
CA LEU A 41 0.56 -1.51 10.15
C LEU A 41 -0.10 -0.45 11.07
N PRO A 42 0.64 0.38 11.84
CA PRO A 42 0.04 1.43 12.64
C PRO A 42 -0.79 2.45 11.84
N VAL A 43 -0.49 2.67 10.56
CA VAL A 43 -1.29 3.58 9.70
C VAL A 43 -2.71 3.03 9.52
N TYR A 44 -2.84 1.74 9.23
CA TYR A 44 -4.14 1.07 9.15
C TYR A 44 -4.93 1.17 10.47
N ARG A 45 -4.27 1.05 11.62
CA ARG A 45 -4.97 1.22 12.92
C ARG A 45 -5.54 2.62 13.08
N LYS A 46 -4.81 3.65 12.63
CA LYS A 46 -5.25 5.05 12.69
C LYS A 46 -6.45 5.33 11.78
N GLU A 47 -6.52 4.64 10.65
CA GLU A 47 -7.64 4.74 9.69
C GLU A 47 -8.87 3.89 10.10
N GLY A 48 -8.90 3.36 11.33
CA GLY A 48 -10.09 2.72 11.90
C GLY A 48 -10.26 1.23 11.58
N PHE A 49 -9.25 0.56 11.01
CA PHE A 49 -9.31 -0.88 10.79
C PHE A 49 -9.35 -1.66 12.11
N SER A 50 -10.34 -2.56 12.23
CA SER A 50 -10.50 -3.43 13.41
C SER A 50 -9.26 -4.30 13.64
N PRO A 51 -8.81 -4.49 14.91
CA PRO A 51 -7.69 -5.37 15.24
C PRO A 51 -7.82 -6.81 14.70
N HIS A 52 -9.05 -7.31 14.56
CA HIS A 52 -9.34 -8.66 14.08
C HIS A 52 -9.21 -8.79 12.55
N ALA A 53 -9.44 -7.70 11.81
CA ALA A 53 -9.44 -7.70 10.35
C ALA A 53 -8.16 -7.11 9.76
N ILE A 54 -7.46 -6.24 10.49
CA ILE A 54 -6.34 -5.45 9.99
C ILE A 54 -5.22 -6.30 9.40
N HIS A 55 -4.92 -7.45 10.00
CA HIS A 55 -3.88 -8.35 9.50
C HIS A 55 -4.28 -8.99 8.17
N LYS A 56 -5.55 -9.36 8.02
CA LYS A 56 -6.09 -9.91 6.78
C LYS A 56 -6.11 -8.85 5.68
N VAL A 57 -6.60 -7.64 5.98
CA VAL A 57 -6.59 -6.52 5.03
C VAL A 57 -5.16 -6.21 4.58
N PHE A 58 -4.21 -6.10 5.51
CA PHE A 58 -2.82 -5.84 5.18
C PHE A 58 -2.24 -6.92 4.26
N GLN A 59 -2.53 -8.19 4.52
CA GLN A 59 -2.09 -9.28 3.66
C GLN A 59 -2.75 -9.25 2.28
N THR A 60 -4.05 -8.96 2.21
CA THR A 60 -4.77 -8.77 0.95
C THR A 60 -4.17 -7.63 0.14
N ASP A 61 -3.82 -6.52 0.78
CA ASP A 61 -3.19 -5.39 0.10
C ASP A 61 -1.83 -5.76 -0.50
N LEU A 62 -1.03 -6.58 0.20
CA LEU A 62 0.23 -7.07 -0.33
C LEU A 62 0.03 -7.94 -1.58
N VAL A 63 -0.96 -8.84 -1.54
CA VAL A 63 -1.31 -9.70 -2.69
C VAL A 63 -1.82 -8.85 -3.86
N ASP A 64 -2.68 -7.87 -3.58
CA ASP A 64 -3.30 -7.02 -4.58
C ASP A 64 -2.33 -6.04 -5.23
N LEU A 65 -1.31 -5.58 -4.49
CA LEU A 65 -0.26 -4.71 -5.03
C LEU A 65 0.73 -5.46 -5.91
N GLY A 66 0.77 -6.79 -5.87
CA GLY A 66 1.52 -7.63 -6.82
C GLY A 66 2.94 -7.12 -7.07
N GLU A 67 3.30 -6.93 -8.33
CA GLU A 67 4.64 -6.46 -8.74
C GLU A 67 5.00 -5.03 -8.28
N ALA A 68 4.05 -4.24 -7.77
CA ALA A 68 4.35 -2.90 -7.25
C ALA A 68 5.17 -2.93 -5.95
N ILE A 69 5.20 -4.08 -5.29
CA ILE A 69 5.95 -4.29 -4.05
C ILE A 69 6.66 -5.63 -4.05
N GLU A 70 7.63 -5.76 -3.18
CA GLU A 70 8.32 -7.01 -2.89
C GLU A 70 8.33 -7.23 -1.38
N VAL A 71 8.13 -8.48 -0.93
CA VAL A 71 8.17 -8.85 0.48
C VAL A 71 9.34 -9.79 0.72
N GLU A 72 10.25 -9.39 1.59
CA GLU A 72 11.37 -10.23 2.01
C GLU A 72 10.87 -11.55 2.63
N GLY A 73 11.27 -12.68 2.04
CA GLY A 73 10.81 -14.00 2.47
C GLY A 73 9.37 -14.35 2.06
N GLY A 74 8.73 -13.54 1.22
CA GLY A 74 7.40 -13.80 0.66
C GLY A 74 6.23 -13.42 1.58
N ILE A 75 5.02 -13.49 1.02
CA ILE A 75 3.77 -13.05 1.68
C ILE A 75 3.23 -14.10 2.67
N GLU A 76 3.56 -15.39 2.50
CA GLU A 76 2.96 -16.48 3.29
C GLU A 76 3.42 -16.51 4.75
N ASN A 77 4.63 -16.02 5.05
CA ASN A 77 5.23 -16.05 6.38
C ASN A 77 5.45 -14.65 6.97
N LEU A 78 4.46 -13.76 6.80
CA LEU A 78 4.55 -12.37 7.24
C LEU A 78 4.63 -12.21 8.77
N THR A 79 5.82 -11.88 9.24
CA THR A 79 6.06 -11.45 10.62
C THR A 79 6.05 -9.92 10.72
N ASN A 80 6.03 -9.39 11.94
CA ASN A 80 6.16 -7.95 12.16
C ASN A 80 7.52 -7.39 11.70
N LYS A 81 8.53 -8.26 11.55
CA LYS A 81 9.87 -7.91 11.08
C LYS A 81 10.04 -8.01 9.57
N SER A 82 9.07 -8.62 8.86
CA SER A 82 9.15 -8.78 7.41
C SER A 82 9.22 -7.41 6.73
N THR A 83 10.23 -7.24 5.89
CA THR A 83 10.49 -6.00 5.13
C THR A 83 9.70 -6.01 3.83
N ILE A 84 9.07 -4.89 3.53
CA ILE A 84 8.34 -4.66 2.30
C ILE A 84 9.05 -3.54 1.54
N TYR A 85 9.30 -3.77 0.26
CA TYR A 85 9.97 -2.86 -0.64
C TYR A 85 8.98 -2.40 -1.71
N LEU A 86 9.08 -1.13 -2.09
CA LEU A 86 8.43 -0.58 -3.25
C LEU A 86 9.27 -0.91 -4.49
N THR A 87 8.63 -1.25 -5.60
CA THR A 87 9.36 -1.49 -6.85
C THR A 87 10.19 -0.27 -7.30
N ASP A 88 11.34 -0.56 -7.91
CA ASP A 88 12.22 0.43 -8.50
C ASP A 88 11.86 0.78 -9.95
N ASP A 89 10.80 0.17 -10.49
CA ASP A 89 10.34 0.41 -11.86
C ASP A 89 10.11 1.92 -12.13
N PRO A 90 10.78 2.50 -13.14
CA PRO A 90 10.67 3.93 -13.43
C PRO A 90 9.25 4.38 -13.80
N LYS A 91 8.47 3.53 -14.48
CA LYS A 91 7.09 3.85 -14.88
C LYS A 91 6.21 3.92 -13.64
N PHE A 92 6.35 2.96 -12.72
CA PHE A 92 5.57 2.97 -11.48
C PHE A 92 5.95 4.16 -10.58
N ARG A 93 7.24 4.49 -10.48
CA ARG A 93 7.70 5.69 -9.76
C ARG A 93 7.11 6.98 -10.35
N ALA A 94 7.05 7.10 -11.67
CA ALA A 94 6.42 8.23 -12.34
C ALA A 94 4.91 8.29 -12.09
N PHE A 95 4.24 7.13 -12.14
CA PHE A 95 2.83 6.97 -11.81
C PHE A 95 2.53 7.47 -10.39
N LEU A 96 3.26 6.99 -9.38
CA LEU A 96 3.08 7.42 -7.99
C LEU A 96 3.22 8.94 -7.86
N LYS A 97 4.27 9.54 -8.43
CA LYS A 97 4.48 11.01 -8.40
C LYS A 97 3.28 11.78 -8.96
N ARG A 98 2.68 11.29 -10.05
CA ARG A 98 1.49 11.91 -10.67
C ARG A 98 0.25 11.84 -9.77
N HIS A 99 0.11 10.77 -8.98
CA HIS A 99 -1.11 10.45 -8.25
C HIS A 99 -1.08 10.78 -6.74
N ILE A 100 0.10 11.01 -6.14
CA ILE A 100 0.23 11.33 -4.70
C ILE A 100 -0.67 12.50 -4.28
N LYS A 101 -0.60 13.64 -4.97
CA LYS A 101 -1.34 14.85 -4.58
C LYS A 101 -2.87 14.64 -4.68
N PRO A 102 -3.41 14.12 -5.80
CA PRO A 102 -4.83 13.74 -5.89
C PRO A 102 -5.27 12.79 -4.76
N VAL A 103 -4.53 11.72 -4.53
CA VAL A 103 -4.85 10.71 -3.50
C VAL A 103 -4.89 11.34 -2.10
N LEU A 104 -3.88 12.14 -1.74
CA LEU A 104 -3.85 12.82 -0.45
C LEU A 104 -5.02 13.77 -0.25
N ASN A 105 -5.46 14.47 -1.32
CA ASN A 105 -6.62 15.33 -1.25
C ASN A 105 -7.91 14.53 -1.04
N THR A 106 -8.06 13.39 -1.71
CA THR A 106 -9.24 12.50 -1.58
C THR A 106 -9.31 11.81 -0.22
N LEU A 107 -8.17 11.42 0.36
CA LEU A 107 -8.12 10.80 1.69
C LEU A 107 -8.46 11.83 2.79
N LYS A 108 -7.97 13.07 2.67
CA LYS A 108 -8.20 14.13 3.67
C LYS A 108 -9.63 14.66 3.68
N THR A 109 -10.38 14.57 2.59
CA THR A 109 -11.76 15.09 2.50
C THR A 109 -12.82 14.19 3.11
N LYS A 110 -12.45 12.99 3.61
CA LYS A 110 -13.34 12.09 4.35
C LYS A 110 -13.34 12.28 5.88
N ALA A 111 -12.92 13.45 6.39
CA ALA A 111 -13.31 13.82 7.74
C ALA A 111 -14.82 14.15 7.74
N PRO A 112 -15.69 13.37 8.42
CA PRO A 112 -17.06 13.79 8.59
C PRO A 112 -17.07 15.09 9.41
N LYS A 113 -17.87 16.05 8.96
CA LYS A 113 -18.29 17.18 9.80
C LYS A 113 -19.06 16.67 11.02
#